data_AF-A0AAV1X0P1-F1
#
_entry.id   AF-A0AAV1X0P1-F1
#
_cell.length_a   1.000
_cell.length_b   1.000
_cell.length_c   1.000
_cell.angle_alpha   90.00
_cell.angle_beta   90.00
_cell.angle_gamma   90.00
#
_symmetry.space_group_name_H-M   'P 1'
#
loop_
_entity.id
_entity.type
_entity.pdbx_description
1 polymer ?
#
loop_
_entity_poly.entity_id
_entity_poly.type
_entity_poly.pdbx_seq_one_letter_code
_entity_poly.pdbx_strand_id
1 'polypeptide(L)'
;MEERWVMREMGKVLEGGFWKSTFIGLAITFFAGVCFSLFSPAFNLATNDQWHTLEKGVPHLNVYTAFFHFSVSCFVIGIILNITFLYHPVLNLPKSSLKAYLVDWNGRDRALLAGLLCGFGNGLQFMGGQAAGYAAADAVQAIPLVSTFWGIILFAEYRNHRGEHIYC
;
A
#
# COMPACT_ATOMS: atom_id res chain seq x y z
N MET A 1 40.20 -19.58 -14.96
CA MET A 1 39.00 -19.66 -15.85
C MET A 1 37.74 -19.92 -15.06
N GLU A 2 37.81 -20.75 -14.01
CA GLU A 2 36.71 -21.04 -13.08
C GLU A 2 36.08 -19.80 -12.43
N GLU A 3 36.89 -18.87 -11.93
CA GLU A 3 36.37 -17.66 -11.26
C GLU A 3 35.54 -16.76 -12.18
N ARG A 4 35.91 -16.65 -13.45
CA ARG A 4 35.11 -15.91 -14.45
C ARG A 4 33.79 -16.60 -14.77
N TRP A 5 33.72 -17.92 -14.64
CA TRP A 5 32.51 -18.69 -14.85
C TRP A 5 31.57 -18.56 -13.65
N VAL A 6 32.11 -18.68 -12.43
CA VAL A 6 31.38 -18.47 -11.17
C VAL A 6 30.79 -17.06 -11.10
N MET A 7 31.55 -16.01 -11.45
CA MET A 7 31.06 -14.63 -11.44
C MET A 7 29.94 -14.40 -12.47
N ARG A 8 30.01 -15.04 -13.64
CA ARG A 8 28.92 -14.98 -14.66
C ARG A 8 27.65 -15.67 -14.18
N GLU A 9 27.78 -16.83 -13.55
CA GLU A 9 26.62 -17.59 -13.10
C GLU A 9 25.97 -16.96 -11.86
N MET A 10 26.77 -16.40 -10.95
CA MET A 10 26.27 -15.56 -9.85
C MET A 10 25.56 -14.31 -10.36
N GLY A 11 26.09 -13.64 -11.39
CA GLY A 11 25.43 -12.49 -12.02
C GLY A 11 24.06 -12.85 -12.61
N LYS A 12 23.94 -13.97 -13.33
CA LYS A 12 22.65 -14.43 -13.88
C LYS A 12 21.66 -14.87 -12.80
N VAL A 13 22.12 -15.49 -11.71
CA VAL A 13 21.26 -15.90 -10.59
C VAL A 13 20.75 -14.67 -9.82
N LEU A 14 21.61 -13.67 -9.61
CA LEU A 14 21.24 -12.42 -8.95
C LEU A 14 20.30 -11.58 -9.83
N GLU A 15 20.60 -11.41 -11.13
CA GLU A 15 19.70 -10.74 -12.07
C GLU A 15 18.37 -11.49 -12.19
N GLY A 16 18.39 -12.80 -12.43
CA GLY A 16 17.19 -13.61 -12.59
C GLY A 16 16.29 -13.62 -11.34
N GLY A 17 16.90 -13.62 -10.14
CA GLY A 17 16.18 -13.51 -8.88
C GLY A 17 15.60 -12.11 -8.64
N PHE A 18 16.39 -11.07 -8.91
CA PHE A 18 16.00 -9.67 -8.73
C PHE A 18 14.87 -9.25 -9.68
N TRP A 19 14.98 -9.56 -10.97
CA TRP A 19 13.94 -9.27 -11.96
C TRP A 19 12.63 -9.97 -11.64
N LYS A 20 12.69 -11.21 -11.13
CA LYS A 20 11.50 -11.96 -10.73
C LYS A 20 10.81 -11.33 -9.51
N SER A 21 11.56 -10.89 -8.49
CA SER A 21 10.98 -10.18 -7.33
C SER A 21 10.45 -8.79 -7.69
N THR A 22 11.15 -8.04 -8.53
CA THR A 22 10.74 -6.70 -8.96
C THR A 22 9.48 -6.75 -9.80
N PHE A 23 9.34 -7.73 -10.70
CA PHE A 23 8.14 -7.91 -11.50
C PHE A 23 6.92 -8.31 -10.66
N ILE A 24 7.12 -9.17 -9.66
CA ILE A 24 6.05 -9.54 -8.70
C ILE A 24 5.61 -8.30 -7.91
N GLY A 25 6.57 -7.51 -7.40
CA GLY A 25 6.26 -6.26 -6.69
C GLY A 25 5.50 -5.26 -7.57
N LEU A 26 5.93 -5.09 -8.82
CA LEU A 26 5.27 -4.21 -9.77
C LEU A 26 3.84 -4.67 -10.08
N ALA A 27 3.64 -5.99 -10.29
CA ALA A 27 2.33 -6.56 -10.55
C ALA A 27 1.37 -6.36 -9.37
N ILE A 28 1.84 -6.56 -8.14
CA ILE A 28 1.04 -6.32 -6.92
C ILE A 28 0.66 -4.84 -6.80
N THR A 29 1.61 -3.92 -6.97
CA THR A 29 1.36 -2.48 -6.90
C THR A 29 0.41 -2.01 -7.99
N PHE A 30 0.57 -2.52 -9.22
CA PHE A 30 -0.32 -2.19 -10.33
C PHE A 30 -1.74 -2.70 -10.08
N PHE A 31 -1.90 -3.96 -9.66
CA PHE A 31 -3.19 -4.53 -9.31
C PHE A 31 -3.87 -3.77 -8.16
N ALA A 32 -3.11 -3.44 -7.11
CA ALA A 32 -3.61 -2.63 -6.00
C ALA A 32 -4.06 -1.24 -6.47
N GLY A 33 -3.33 -0.60 -7.38
CA GLY A 33 -3.70 0.69 -7.96
C GLY A 33 -4.98 0.63 -8.79
N VAL A 34 -5.19 -0.44 -9.56
CA VAL A 34 -6.44 -0.68 -10.31
C VAL A 34 -7.62 -0.90 -9.36
N CYS A 35 -7.44 -1.67 -8.29
CA CYS A 35 -8.47 -1.85 -7.27
C CYS A 35 -8.81 -0.53 -6.56
N PHE A 36 -7.79 0.28 -6.25
CA PHE A 36 -7.96 1.58 -5.60
C PHE A 36 -8.64 2.61 -6.51
N SER A 37 -8.40 2.60 -7.82
CA SER A 37 -9.06 3.53 -8.75
C SER A 37 -10.54 3.25 -8.96
N LEU A 38 -10.97 1.98 -8.82
CA LEU A 38 -12.37 1.58 -8.89
C LEU A 38 -13.16 1.91 -7.62
N PHE A 39 -12.47 2.21 -6.53
CA PHE A 39 -13.10 2.43 -5.24
C PHE A 39 -13.93 3.73 -5.21
N SER A 40 -13.42 4.88 -5.66
CA SER A 40 -14.17 6.14 -5.64
C SER A 40 -15.43 6.11 -6.52
N PRO A 41 -15.38 5.55 -7.76
CA PRO A 41 -16.58 5.28 -8.54
C PRO A 41 -17.60 4.38 -7.81
N ALA A 42 -17.15 3.25 -7.24
CA ALA A 42 -18.04 2.32 -6.55
C ALA A 42 -18.66 2.92 -5.28
N PHE A 43 -17.88 3.69 -4.52
CA PHE A 43 -18.33 4.37 -3.32
C PHE A 43 -19.36 5.46 -3.66
N ASN A 44 -19.10 6.26 -4.70
CA ASN A 44 -20.02 7.29 -5.16
C ASN A 44 -21.31 6.70 -5.74
N LEU A 45 -21.25 5.54 -6.40
CA LEU A 45 -22.44 4.78 -6.79
C LEU A 45 -23.25 4.34 -5.57
N ALA A 46 -22.60 3.81 -4.53
CA ALA A 46 -23.29 3.33 -3.33
C ALA A 46 -23.94 4.44 -2.49
N THR A 47 -23.35 5.65 -2.45
CA THR A 47 -23.84 6.75 -1.61
C THR A 47 -24.74 7.76 -2.34
N ASN A 48 -24.45 8.05 -3.62
CA ASN A 48 -25.18 9.06 -4.40
C ASN A 48 -26.01 8.49 -5.56
N ASP A 49 -25.96 7.16 -5.81
CA ASP A 49 -26.60 6.50 -6.96
C ASP A 49 -26.39 7.27 -8.28
N GLN A 50 -25.14 7.69 -8.52
CA GLN A 50 -24.81 8.66 -9.57
C GLN A 50 -25.11 8.16 -11.00
N TRP A 51 -25.31 6.85 -11.17
CA TRP A 51 -25.63 6.20 -12.45
C TRP A 51 -27.07 5.67 -12.52
N HIS A 52 -27.91 5.92 -11.50
CA HIS A 52 -29.29 5.43 -11.42
C HIS A 52 -29.43 3.91 -11.66
N THR A 53 -28.44 3.15 -11.19
CA THR A 53 -28.36 1.69 -11.39
C THR A 53 -28.94 0.90 -10.23
N LEU A 54 -29.32 1.54 -9.12
CA LEU A 54 -30.06 0.91 -8.04
C LEU A 54 -31.59 0.85 -8.33
N GLU A 55 -32.24 -0.21 -7.84
CA GLU A 55 -33.70 -0.32 -7.88
C GLU A 55 -34.37 0.84 -7.14
N LYS A 56 -35.47 1.36 -7.70
CA LYS A 56 -36.24 2.47 -7.12
C LYS A 56 -36.76 2.08 -5.73
N GLY A 57 -36.15 2.65 -4.67
CA GLY A 57 -36.61 2.49 -3.28
C GLY A 57 -35.54 2.02 -2.30
N VAL A 58 -34.30 1.75 -2.73
CA VAL A 58 -33.20 1.46 -1.79
C VAL A 58 -32.81 2.75 -1.06
N PRO A 59 -32.81 2.79 0.29
CA PRO A 59 -32.37 3.96 1.03
C PRO A 59 -30.90 4.25 0.70
N HIS A 60 -30.57 5.50 0.35
CA HIS A 60 -29.18 5.93 0.16
C HIS A 60 -28.35 5.54 1.38
N LEU A 61 -27.30 4.75 1.15
CA LEU A 61 -26.47 4.27 2.23
C LEU A 61 -25.67 5.46 2.78
N ASN A 62 -25.80 5.71 4.08
CA ASN A 62 -25.07 6.79 4.72
C ASN A 62 -23.55 6.53 4.58
N VAL A 63 -22.79 7.58 4.32
CA VAL A 63 -21.34 7.57 4.05
C VAL A 63 -20.57 6.81 5.14
N TYR A 64 -21.01 6.96 6.39
CA TYR A 64 -20.47 6.25 7.55
C TYR A 64 -20.62 4.73 7.45
N THR A 65 -21.76 4.24 6.97
CA THR A 65 -22.05 2.80 6.85
C THR A 65 -21.23 2.17 5.72
N ALA A 66 -21.13 2.86 4.59
CA ALA A 66 -20.29 2.42 3.47
C ALA A 66 -18.81 2.37 3.86
N PHE A 67 -18.30 3.41 4.54
CA PHE A 67 -16.93 3.46 5.03
C PHE A 67 -16.64 2.39 6.08
N PHE A 68 -17.57 2.15 7.00
CA PHE A 68 -17.41 1.11 8.02
C PHE A 68 -17.28 -0.29 7.40
N HIS A 69 -18.17 -0.66 6.47
CA HIS A 69 -18.10 -1.95 5.79
C HIS A 69 -16.81 -2.11 4.98
N PHE A 70 -16.37 -1.05 4.30
CA PHE A 70 -15.11 -1.06 3.58
C PHE A 70 -13.91 -1.25 4.51
N SER A 71 -13.85 -0.48 5.61
CA SER A 71 -12.77 -0.57 6.59
C SER A 71 -12.68 -1.96 7.25
N VAL A 72 -13.82 -2.54 7.64
CA VAL A 72 -13.88 -3.91 8.19
C VAL A 72 -13.41 -4.94 7.16
N SER A 73 -13.84 -4.81 5.91
CA SER A 73 -13.43 -5.73 4.83
C SER A 73 -11.92 -5.65 4.57
N CYS A 74 -11.36 -4.44 4.47
CA CYS A 74 -9.92 -4.22 4.32
C CYS A 74 -9.14 -4.72 5.54
N PHE A 75 -9.67 -4.58 6.75
CA PHE A 75 -9.04 -5.09 7.97
C PHE A 75 -8.97 -6.63 7.97
N VAL A 76 -10.07 -7.30 7.61
CA VAL A 76 -10.10 -8.77 7.50
C VAL A 76 -9.16 -9.27 6.42
N ILE A 77 -9.18 -8.66 5.23
CA ILE A 77 -8.26 -9.00 4.14
C ILE A 77 -6.81 -8.74 4.56
N GLY A 78 -6.55 -7.62 5.25
CA GLY A 78 -5.23 -7.28 5.78
C GLY A 78 -4.72 -8.32 6.77
N ILE A 79 -5.57 -8.85 7.66
CA ILE A 79 -5.20 -9.95 8.56
C ILE A 79 -4.88 -11.21 7.77
N ILE A 80 -5.73 -11.60 6.82
CA ILE A 80 -5.54 -12.80 6.00
C ILE A 80 -4.22 -12.70 5.22
N LEU A 81 -3.93 -11.56 4.59
CA LEU A 81 -2.70 -11.33 3.85
C LEU A 81 -1.48 -11.30 4.76
N ASN A 82 -1.55 -10.66 5.93
CA ASN A 82 -0.44 -10.65 6.91
C ASN A 82 -0.11 -12.08 7.38
N ILE A 83 -1.13 -12.89 7.69
CA ILE A 83 -0.95 -14.29 8.07
C ILE A 83 -0.37 -15.08 6.88
N THR A 84 -0.89 -14.88 5.67
CA THR A 84 -0.41 -15.56 4.46
C THR A 84 1.06 -15.23 4.18
N PHE A 85 1.47 -13.96 4.26
CA PHE A 85 2.86 -13.55 4.06
C PHE A 85 3.80 -14.02 5.18
N LEU A 86 3.28 -14.26 6.38
CA LEU A 86 4.06 -14.86 7.46
C LEU A 86 4.46 -16.31 7.13
N TYR A 87 3.55 -17.09 6.54
CA TYR A 87 3.79 -18.50 6.18
C TYR A 87 4.42 -18.67 4.79
N HIS A 88 4.15 -17.76 3.85
CA HIS A 88 4.59 -17.82 2.47
C HIS A 88 5.22 -16.48 2.03
N PRO A 89 6.45 -16.17 2.49
CA PRO A 89 7.10 -14.90 2.18
C PRO A 89 7.38 -14.80 0.67
N VAL A 90 6.93 -13.69 0.06
CA VAL A 90 6.98 -13.46 -1.39
C VAL A 90 8.37 -13.00 -1.86
N LEU A 91 9.13 -12.38 -0.96
CA LEU A 91 10.57 -12.12 -1.09
C LEU A 91 11.30 -13.16 -0.23
N ASN A 92 12.44 -13.71 -0.67
CA ASN A 92 13.25 -14.76 -0.03
C ASN A 92 13.66 -14.47 1.45
N LEU A 93 12.70 -14.29 2.34
CA LEU A 93 12.84 -14.00 3.76
C LEU A 93 12.68 -15.30 4.55
N PRO A 94 13.39 -15.46 5.68
CA PRO A 94 13.25 -16.64 6.52
C PRO A 94 11.81 -16.76 7.03
N LYS A 95 11.24 -17.97 6.93
CA LYS A 95 9.89 -18.27 7.43
C LYS A 95 9.79 -17.92 8.91
N SER A 96 8.87 -17.03 9.27
CA SER A 96 8.63 -16.63 10.65
C SER A 96 7.41 -17.35 11.21
N SER A 97 7.45 -17.74 12.48
CA SER A 97 6.34 -18.38 13.18
C SER A 97 5.45 -17.34 13.87
N LEU A 98 4.15 -17.60 14.01
CA LEU A 98 3.21 -16.74 14.75
C LEU A 98 3.70 -16.42 16.17
N LYS A 99 4.44 -17.33 16.80
CA LYS A 99 5.01 -17.12 18.15
C LYS A 99 6.11 -16.08 18.16
N ALA A 100 6.94 -16.02 17.11
CA ALA A 100 7.94 -14.97 16.92
C ALA A 100 7.28 -13.64 16.53
N TYR A 101 6.22 -13.68 15.71
CA TYR A 101 5.45 -12.50 15.32
C TYR A 101 4.69 -11.83 16.49
N LEU A 102 4.26 -12.60 17.49
CA LEU A 102 3.59 -12.05 18.69
C LEU A 102 4.58 -11.57 19.77
N VAL A 103 5.79 -12.15 19.81
CA VAL A 103 6.84 -11.74 20.74
C VAL A 103 7.56 -10.47 20.26
N ASP A 104 7.66 -10.27 18.95
CA ASP A 104 8.26 -9.06 18.39
C ASP A 104 7.26 -7.89 18.35
N TRP A 105 7.56 -6.89 19.17
CA TRP A 105 6.77 -5.66 19.29
C TRP A 105 7.51 -4.42 18.79
N ASN A 106 8.72 -4.59 18.23
CA ASN A 106 9.57 -3.47 17.87
C ASN A 106 8.97 -2.65 16.71
N GLY A 107 8.60 -1.39 16.97
CA GLY A 107 8.02 -0.48 15.97
C GLY A 107 6.54 -0.69 15.63
N ARG A 108 5.86 -1.60 16.34
CA ARG A 108 4.45 -1.93 16.07
C ARG A 108 3.48 -0.87 16.57
N ASP A 109 3.87 -0.16 17.62
CA ASP A 109 3.26 1.07 18.10
C ASP A 109 3.20 2.14 17.00
N ARG A 110 4.31 2.33 16.27
CA ARG A 110 4.39 3.26 15.14
C ARG A 110 3.56 2.80 13.96
N ALA A 111 3.53 1.49 13.69
CA ALA A 111 2.69 0.92 12.64
C ALA A 111 1.19 1.09 12.95
N LEU A 112 0.79 0.87 14.21
CA LEU A 112 -0.59 1.10 14.65
C LEU A 112 -0.97 2.58 14.61
N LEU A 113 -0.08 3.48 15.05
CA LEU A 113 -0.30 4.92 14.99
C LEU A 113 -0.42 5.40 13.53
N ALA A 114 0.47 4.93 12.65
CA ALA A 114 0.40 5.24 11.22
C ALA A 114 -0.90 4.73 10.59
N GLY A 115 -1.32 3.51 10.93
CA GLY A 115 -2.59 2.94 10.49
C GLY A 115 -3.80 3.74 10.97
N LEU A 116 -3.79 4.18 12.23
CA LEU A 116 -4.86 4.98 12.83
C LEU A 116 -4.94 6.38 12.19
N LEU A 117 -3.80 7.05 12.02
CA LEU A 117 -3.72 8.35 11.34
C LEU A 117 -4.16 8.25 9.88
N CYS A 118 -3.73 7.20 9.17
CA CYS A 118 -4.16 6.93 7.79
C CYS A 118 -5.67 6.68 7.70
N GLY A 119 -6.20 5.81 8.57
CA GLY A 119 -7.64 5.51 8.63
C GLY A 119 -8.47 6.75 8.94
N PHE A 120 -8.02 7.57 9.89
CA PHE A 120 -8.66 8.83 10.24
C PHE A 120 -8.64 9.84 9.09
N GLY A 121 -7.50 9.99 8.41
CA GLY A 121 -7.37 10.84 7.22
C GLY A 121 -8.30 10.42 6.07
N ASN A 122 -8.38 9.12 5.79
CA ASN A 122 -9.34 8.57 4.82
C ASN A 122 -10.79 8.87 5.22
N GLY A 123 -11.13 8.72 6.51
CA GLY A 123 -12.46 9.07 7.02
C GLY A 123 -12.82 10.55 6.80
N LEU A 124 -11.90 11.47 7.11
CA LEU A 124 -12.07 12.91 6.86
C LEU A 124 -12.24 13.23 5.37
N GLN A 125 -11.50 12.54 4.50
CA GLN A 125 -11.60 12.69 3.06
C GLN A 125 -12.99 12.30 2.53
N PHE A 126 -13.58 11.20 3.02
CA PHE A 126 -14.95 10.83 2.64
C PHE A 126 -15.99 11.83 3.15
N MET A 127 -15.84 12.34 4.37
CA MET A 127 -16.72 13.39 4.89
C MET A 127 -16.64 14.67 4.05
N GLY A 128 -15.43 15.07 3.63
CA GLY A 128 -15.24 16.17 2.68
C GLY A 128 -15.79 15.87 1.30
N GLY A 129 -15.65 14.63 0.82
CA GLY A 129 -16.17 14.16 -0.47
C GLY A 129 -17.70 14.15 -0.53
N GLN A 130 -18.38 13.92 0.60
CA GLN A 130 -19.83 14.08 0.69
C GLN A 130 -20.27 15.53 0.45
N ALA A 131 -19.48 16.52 0.90
CA ALA A 131 -19.82 17.94 0.79
C ALA A 131 -19.33 18.60 -0.52
N ALA A 132 -18.16 18.20 -1.03
CA ALA A 132 -17.49 18.84 -2.17
C ALA A 132 -17.34 17.91 -3.40
N GLY A 133 -17.77 16.65 -3.30
CA GLY A 133 -17.63 15.60 -4.32
C GLY A 133 -16.42 14.69 -4.06
N TYR A 134 -16.63 13.37 -4.12
CA TYR A 134 -15.59 12.37 -3.84
C TYR A 134 -14.40 12.44 -4.81
N ALA A 135 -14.66 12.66 -6.10
CA ALA A 135 -13.58 12.82 -7.08
C ALA A 135 -12.70 14.05 -6.80
N ALA A 136 -13.29 15.14 -6.30
CA ALA A 136 -12.54 16.34 -5.90
C ALA A 136 -11.76 16.10 -4.61
N ALA A 137 -12.36 15.42 -3.62
CA ALA A 137 -11.68 15.05 -2.38
C ALA A 137 -10.47 14.13 -2.63
N ASP A 138 -10.57 13.19 -3.57
CA ASP A 138 -9.45 12.33 -3.98
C ASP A 138 -8.40 13.08 -4.80
N ALA A 139 -8.81 14.04 -5.65
CA ALA A 139 -7.86 14.85 -6.41
C ALA A 139 -6.97 15.76 -5.52
N VAL A 140 -7.50 16.22 -4.38
CA VAL A 140 -6.75 17.05 -3.41
C VAL A 140 -5.86 16.21 -2.50
N GLN A 141 -5.90 14.87 -2.61
CA GLN A 141 -5.08 13.94 -1.84
C GLN A 141 -3.62 14.01 -2.30
N ALA A 142 -2.89 15.05 -1.84
CA ALA A 142 -1.48 15.29 -2.14
C ALA A 142 -0.53 14.29 -1.42
N ILE A 143 -1.00 13.09 -1.08
CA ILE A 143 -0.21 12.03 -0.41
C ILE A 143 1.11 11.77 -1.14
N PRO A 144 1.18 11.66 -2.48
CA PRO A 144 2.44 11.44 -3.17
C PRO A 144 3.43 12.59 -2.96
N LEU A 145 2.95 13.84 -2.98
CA LEU A 145 3.77 15.04 -2.81
C LEU A 145 4.27 15.17 -1.37
N VAL A 146 3.39 14.99 -0.39
CA VAL A 146 3.74 15.04 1.04
C VAL A 146 4.69 13.91 1.40
N SER A 147 4.44 12.68 0.91
CA SER A 147 5.34 11.55 1.11
C SER A 147 6.72 11.80 0.50
N THR A 148 6.78 12.34 -0.71
CA THR A 148 8.06 12.67 -1.35
C THR A 148 8.80 13.77 -0.59
N PHE A 149 8.09 14.81 -0.15
CA PHE A 149 8.66 15.90 0.64
C PHE A 149 9.29 15.40 1.95
N TRP A 150 8.56 14.60 2.73
CA TRP A 150 9.09 14.00 3.95
C TRP A 150 10.17 12.97 3.67
N GLY A 151 10.06 12.21 2.58
CA GLY A 151 11.09 11.26 2.14
C GLY A 151 12.43 11.94 1.89
N ILE A 152 12.41 13.06 1.16
CA ILE A 152 13.60 13.87 0.89
C ILE A 152 14.18 14.46 2.18
N ILE A 153 13.33 14.96 3.09
CA ILE A 153 13.79 15.65 4.32
C ILE A 153 14.31 14.66 5.37
N LEU A 154 13.60 13.56 5.64
CA LEU A 154 13.91 12.62 6.71
C LEU A 154 14.89 11.53 6.28
N PHE A 155 14.74 10.99 5.07
CA PHE A 155 15.60 9.91 4.57
C PHE A 155 16.75 10.42 3.71
N ALA A 156 16.76 11.72 3.38
CA ALA A 156 17.86 12.37 2.67
C ALA A 156 18.28 11.60 1.40
N GLU A 157 17.31 11.00 0.69
CA GLU A 157 17.54 10.13 -0.48
C GLU A 157 18.38 10.82 -1.58
N TYR A 158 18.40 12.15 -1.62
CA TYR A 158 19.22 12.94 -2.55
C TYR A 158 20.60 13.38 -2.03
N ARG A 159 20.94 13.12 -0.76
CA ARG A 159 22.11 13.73 -0.11
C ARG A 159 23.43 12.97 -0.31
N ASN A 160 23.42 11.78 -0.92
CA ASN A 160 24.63 10.94 -1.06
C ASN A 160 25.14 10.68 -2.49
N HIS A 161 24.65 11.36 -3.52
CA HIS A 161 25.18 11.20 -4.90
C HIS A 161 26.17 12.31 -5.31
N ARG A 162 26.91 12.88 -4.35
CA ARG A 162 27.87 13.96 -4.64
C ARG A 162 29.19 13.85 -3.87
N GLY A 163 29.77 12.65 -3.76
CA GLY A 163 31.15 12.55 -3.29
C GLY A 163 31.75 11.21 -2.89
N GLU A 164 31.54 10.10 -3.61
CA GLU A 164 32.40 8.91 -3.48
C GLU A 164 32.72 8.27 -4.85
N HIS A 165 33.25 9.09 -5.75
CA HIS A 165 34.43 8.65 -6.50
C HIS A 165 35.59 9.23 -5.70
N ILE A 166 36.42 8.38 -5.07
CA ILE A 166 37.84 8.59 -4.67
C ILE A 166 38.20 7.73 -3.42
N TYR A 167 39.12 6.78 -3.64
CA TYR A 167 39.97 5.96 -2.72
C TYR A 167 39.34 5.06 -1.64
N CYS A 168 39.26 3.74 -1.89
CA CYS A 168 40.26 2.73 -1.47
C CYS A 168 39.93 1.38 -2.11
#